data_AF-A0A8D1NUY4-F1
#
_entry.id   AF-A0A8D1NUY4-F1
#
_cell.length_a   1.000
_cell.length_b   1.000
_cell.length_c   1.000
_cell.angle_alpha   90.00
_cell.angle_beta   90.00
_cell.angle_gamma   90.00
#
_symmetry.space_group_name_H-M   'P 1'
#
loop_
_entity.id
_entity.type
_entity.pdbx_description
1 polymer ?
#
loop_
_entity_poly.entity_id
_entity_poly.type
_entity_poly.pdbx_seq_one_letter_code
_entity_poly.pdbx_strand_id
1 'polypeptide(L)'
;MRPGGVRSFVLELARGPGGAYRGGERLCGRVLLEAAAPLRVRALEVAARGWAATHWLEGRSVGINAVSSDYAAAETYLRRRQLLLRDTGEITTLPPGRHEFPFSFQLPPTLVTSFEGKHGSVRYCIKATLHRPWVPARRTRKVFTVIEPVDINTPALLAPQAGAREKIARSWYSNRGLVSLSAKIDRKGYTPGEVIPVFAEIDNGTTRPVLPRAAVVQTQTFMARGARKQKRAVVASLSGEPVGPGRRALWQGRALRIPPVGPSILHCRVLHVDYALKVCVDIPGSSKLLLELPLVIGTIPLHPFGSRSSSVGSHASFLLDWGLGVLPERPEAPPEYSEVVADDEVAAAAAAVEQSPFPLLQNPNMSPEGPFFAYIQEFRYRPPPLYSEEDPNPPSEVVRPRCMTC
;
A
#
# COMPACT_ATOMS: atom_id res chain seq x y z
N MET A 1 36.94 -5.78 -37.43
CA MET A 1 36.88 -5.87 -35.96
C MET A 1 35.44 -6.08 -35.54
N ARG A 2 35.12 -7.20 -34.90
CA ARG A 2 33.72 -7.57 -34.58
C ARG A 2 33.12 -6.63 -33.53
N PRO A 3 31.87 -6.17 -33.70
CA PRO A 3 31.21 -5.34 -32.71
C PRO A 3 30.86 -6.17 -31.46
N GLY A 4 31.23 -5.67 -30.28
CA GLY A 4 30.47 -5.95 -29.06
C GLY A 4 30.97 -7.07 -28.15
N GLY A 5 32.09 -6.86 -27.46
CA GLY A 5 32.56 -7.71 -26.36
C GLY A 5 31.68 -7.73 -25.10
N VAL A 6 30.40 -7.33 -25.15
CA VAL A 6 29.48 -7.34 -24.00
C VAL A 6 28.31 -8.29 -24.29
N ARG A 7 28.31 -9.46 -23.63
CA ARG A 7 27.23 -10.45 -23.70
C ARG A 7 25.99 -9.94 -22.97
N SER A 8 26.16 -9.54 -21.72
CA SER A 8 25.06 -9.13 -20.83
C SER A 8 25.39 -7.82 -20.12
N PHE A 9 24.37 -7.00 -19.89
CA PHE A 9 24.47 -5.77 -19.10
C PHE A 9 23.15 -5.53 -18.38
N VAL A 10 23.08 -5.95 -17.13
CA VAL A 10 21.84 -6.03 -16.34
C VAL A 10 22.01 -5.21 -15.06
N LEU A 11 20.95 -4.53 -14.66
CA LEU A 11 20.88 -3.85 -13.38
C LEU A 11 19.91 -4.60 -12.47
N GLU A 12 20.40 -4.96 -11.28
CA GLU A 12 19.65 -5.65 -10.26
C GLU A 12 19.53 -4.76 -9.02
N LEU A 13 18.34 -4.77 -8.41
CA LEU A 13 18.09 -4.14 -7.12
C LEU A 13 18.13 -5.24 -6.08
N ALA A 14 18.64 -4.93 -4.89
CA ALA A 14 18.70 -5.88 -3.79
C ALA A 14 17.30 -6.33 -3.35
N ARG A 15 16.31 -5.43 -3.44
CA ARG A 15 14.90 -5.77 -3.25
C ARG A 15 14.39 -6.40 -4.55
N GLY A 16 13.71 -7.54 -4.42
CA GLY A 16 13.14 -8.29 -5.54
C GLY A 16 12.12 -7.46 -6.35
N PRO A 17 11.68 -7.99 -7.51
CA PRO A 17 10.63 -7.35 -8.29
C PRO A 17 9.36 -7.15 -7.44
N GLY A 18 8.78 -5.95 -7.48
CA GLY A 18 7.57 -5.61 -6.72
C GLY A 18 7.83 -5.01 -5.32
N GLY A 19 9.08 -4.98 -4.84
CA GLY A 19 9.41 -4.30 -3.59
C GLY A 19 9.24 -2.78 -3.68
N ALA A 20 8.43 -2.20 -2.79
CA ALA A 20 8.30 -0.75 -2.64
C ALA A 20 9.33 -0.19 -1.66
N TYR A 21 9.83 1.01 -1.92
CA TYR A 21 10.76 1.74 -1.06
C TYR A 21 10.07 2.90 -0.36
N ARG A 22 10.62 3.35 0.76
CA ARG A 22 10.17 4.54 1.49
C ARG A 22 11.23 5.64 1.44
N GLY A 23 10.80 6.89 1.63
CA GLY A 23 11.72 7.99 1.83
C GLY A 23 12.65 7.71 3.02
N GLY A 24 13.94 8.03 2.89
CA GLY A 24 14.95 7.74 3.91
C GLY A 24 15.52 6.32 3.89
N GLU A 25 14.96 5.38 3.12
CA GLU A 25 15.56 4.05 2.97
C GLU A 25 16.81 4.06 2.07
N ARG A 26 17.59 2.99 2.14
CA ARG A 26 18.76 2.80 1.27
C ARG A 26 18.40 1.94 0.06
N LEU A 27 18.59 2.49 -1.13
CA LEU A 27 18.45 1.80 -2.40
C LEU A 27 19.77 1.12 -2.78
N CYS A 28 19.89 -0.17 -2.46
CA CYS A 28 21.05 -1.00 -2.80
C CYS A 28 20.79 -1.87 -4.03
N GLY A 29 21.86 -2.22 -4.74
CA GLY A 29 21.81 -3.15 -5.86
C GLY A 29 23.18 -3.38 -6.48
N ARG A 30 23.20 -4.00 -7.65
CA ARG A 30 24.43 -4.28 -8.40
C ARG A 30 24.19 -4.17 -9.91
N VAL A 31 25.25 -3.82 -10.63
CA VAL A 31 25.30 -3.88 -12.09
C VAL A 31 26.10 -5.11 -12.47
N LEU A 32 25.48 -6.00 -13.23
CA LEU A 32 26.09 -7.21 -13.77
C LEU A 32 26.51 -6.95 -15.21
N LEU A 33 27.80 -7.12 -15.50
CA LEU A 33 28.38 -6.95 -16.82
C LEU A 33 29.10 -8.25 -17.21
N GLU A 34 28.65 -8.88 -18.30
CA GLU A 34 29.32 -10.07 -18.84
C GLU A 34 30.07 -9.71 -20.11
N ALA A 35 31.39 -9.85 -20.07
CA ALA A 35 32.30 -9.56 -21.17
C ALA A 35 32.64 -10.85 -21.94
N ALA A 36 32.42 -10.86 -23.27
CA ALA A 36 32.76 -11.98 -24.14
C ALA A 36 34.27 -12.07 -24.44
N ALA A 37 34.97 -10.94 -24.34
CA ALA A 37 36.35 -10.71 -24.71
C ALA A 37 36.87 -9.52 -23.87
N PRO A 38 38.19 -9.23 -23.85
CA PRO A 38 38.72 -8.08 -23.11
C PRO A 38 37.98 -6.79 -23.50
N LEU A 39 37.36 -6.15 -22.51
CA LEU A 39 36.43 -5.05 -22.71
C LEU A 39 37.02 -3.74 -22.21
N ARG A 40 37.30 -2.84 -23.15
CA ARG A 40 37.73 -1.47 -22.83
C ARG A 40 36.54 -0.65 -22.33
N VAL A 41 36.64 -0.16 -21.11
CA VAL A 41 35.63 0.65 -20.42
C VAL A 41 36.27 1.99 -20.04
N ARG A 42 35.56 3.07 -20.36
CA ARG A 42 35.96 4.43 -19.99
C ARG A 42 35.33 4.87 -18.68
N ALA A 43 34.05 4.57 -18.51
CA ALA A 43 33.33 4.86 -17.27
C ALA A 43 32.13 3.93 -17.13
N LEU A 44 31.75 3.64 -15.89
CA LEU A 44 30.51 2.98 -15.55
C LEU A 44 29.84 3.82 -14.47
N GLU A 45 28.65 4.33 -14.76
CA GLU A 45 27.89 5.16 -13.83
C GLU A 45 26.50 4.60 -13.59
N VAL A 46 25.99 4.82 -12.38
CA VAL A 46 24.60 4.54 -12.02
C VAL A 46 23.95 5.83 -11.56
N ALA A 47 22.77 6.12 -12.10
CA ALA A 47 22.00 7.31 -11.75
C ALA A 47 20.59 6.91 -11.31
N ALA A 48 20.20 7.31 -10.11
CA ALA A 48 18.85 7.21 -9.61
C ALA A 48 18.10 8.53 -9.89
N ARG A 49 16.94 8.43 -10.51
CA ARG A 49 16.11 9.56 -10.92
C ARG A 49 14.66 9.33 -10.52
N GLY A 50 14.02 10.35 -9.98
CA GLY A 50 12.63 10.34 -9.60
C GLY A 50 12.01 11.71 -9.81
N TRP A 51 10.90 11.76 -10.53
CA TRP A 51 10.23 13.01 -10.83
C TRP A 51 8.72 12.80 -10.97
N ALA A 52 7.98 13.85 -10.64
CA ALA A 52 6.58 13.99 -11.01
C ALA A 52 6.50 14.81 -12.30
N ALA A 53 5.57 14.45 -13.17
CA ALA A 53 5.29 15.21 -14.38
C ALA A 53 3.79 15.21 -14.65
N THR A 54 3.28 16.36 -15.09
CA THR A 54 1.91 16.52 -15.58
C THR A 54 1.95 17.08 -17.00
N HIS A 55 1.03 16.60 -17.84
CA HIS A 55 0.92 17.03 -19.22
C HIS A 55 -0.52 16.84 -19.73
N TRP A 56 -1.10 17.87 -20.33
CA TRP A 56 -2.35 17.78 -21.08
C TRP A 56 -2.47 18.90 -22.12
N LEU A 57 -3.23 18.61 -23.17
CA LEU A 57 -3.59 19.56 -24.21
C LEU A 57 -5.04 20.02 -24.01
N GLU A 58 -5.31 21.31 -24.22
CA GLU A 58 -6.65 21.87 -24.21
C GLU A 58 -6.89 22.64 -25.51
N GLY A 59 -7.80 22.15 -26.34
CA GLY A 59 -8.25 22.86 -27.53
C GLY A 59 -9.36 23.85 -27.18
N ARG A 60 -9.23 25.10 -27.61
CA ARG A 60 -10.33 26.08 -27.64
C ARG A 60 -10.59 26.46 -29.09
N SER A 61 -11.83 26.31 -29.52
CA SER A 61 -12.31 26.88 -30.78
C SER A 61 -12.70 28.33 -30.53
N VAL A 62 -12.00 29.27 -31.17
CA VAL A 62 -12.38 30.69 -31.19
C VAL A 62 -12.75 31.02 -32.63
N GLY A 63 -14.05 30.99 -32.92
CA GLY A 63 -14.57 31.10 -34.30
C GLY A 63 -14.18 29.87 -35.15
N ILE A 64 -13.59 30.11 -36.32
CA ILE A 64 -13.13 29.06 -37.26
C ILE A 64 -11.76 28.49 -36.82
N ASN A 65 -11.02 29.19 -35.96
CA ASN A 65 -9.67 28.80 -35.58
C ASN A 65 -9.69 27.93 -34.31
N ALA A 66 -9.01 26.79 -34.37
CA ALA A 66 -8.72 25.95 -33.20
C ALA A 66 -7.35 26.33 -32.63
N VAL A 67 -7.34 26.82 -31.38
CA VAL A 67 -6.11 27.11 -30.63
C VAL A 67 -5.90 26.01 -29.60
N SER A 68 -4.79 25.28 -29.67
CA SER A 68 -4.41 24.28 -28.67
C SER A 68 -3.44 24.88 -27.66
N SER A 69 -3.82 24.87 -26.39
CA SER A 69 -2.93 25.20 -25.28
C SER A 69 -2.28 23.93 -24.74
N ASP A 70 -0.94 23.93 -24.69
CA ASP A 70 -0.14 22.87 -24.06
C ASP A 70 0.22 23.24 -22.62
N TYR A 71 -0.18 22.37 -21.69
CA TYR A 71 0.08 22.49 -20.27
C TYR A 71 1.00 21.36 -19.82
N ALA A 72 2.24 21.71 -19.47
CA ALA A 72 3.22 20.79 -18.94
C ALA A 72 3.90 21.36 -17.69
N ALA A 73 4.12 20.53 -16.68
CA ALA A 73 4.95 20.83 -15.52
C ALA A 73 5.66 19.57 -15.03
N ALA A 74 6.84 19.75 -14.43
CA ALA A 74 7.61 18.65 -13.86
C ALA A 74 8.36 19.09 -12.61
N GLU A 75 8.52 18.18 -11.66
CA GLU A 75 9.23 18.39 -10.41
C GLU A 75 10.11 17.18 -10.12
N THR A 76 11.39 17.42 -9.81
CA THR A 76 12.35 16.34 -9.54
C THR A 76 12.50 16.14 -8.03
N TYR A 77 12.24 14.91 -7.56
CA TYR A 77 12.37 14.51 -6.16
C TYR A 77 13.64 13.73 -5.87
N LEU A 78 14.18 13.04 -6.87
CA LEU A 78 15.39 12.24 -6.74
C LEU A 78 16.30 12.49 -7.94
N ARG A 79 17.54 12.92 -7.65
CA ARG A 79 18.61 13.01 -8.63
C ARG A 79 19.93 12.69 -7.94
N ARG A 80 20.34 11.43 -7.99
CA ARG A 80 21.60 10.94 -7.43
C ARG A 80 22.38 10.19 -8.50
N ARG A 81 23.71 10.27 -8.42
CA ARG A 81 24.62 9.58 -9.34
C ARG A 81 25.81 9.04 -8.56
N GLN A 82 26.21 7.81 -8.89
CA GLN A 82 27.40 7.16 -8.38
C GLN A 82 28.23 6.68 -9.57
N LEU A 83 29.54 6.98 -9.54
CA LEU A 83 30.50 6.45 -10.50
C LEU A 83 31.04 5.13 -9.93
N LEU A 84 30.82 4.03 -10.64
CA LEU A 84 31.32 2.70 -10.27
C LEU A 84 32.70 2.44 -10.87
N LEU A 85 32.92 2.89 -12.10
CA LEU A 85 34.24 3.01 -12.71
C LEU A 85 34.43 4.46 -13.15
N ARG A 86 35.54 5.07 -12.71
CA ARG A 86 35.87 6.47 -12.99
C ARG A 86 36.66 6.59 -14.29
N ASP A 87 36.44 7.70 -14.97
CA ASP A 87 37.25 8.11 -16.11
C ASP A 87 38.53 8.78 -15.56
N THR A 88 39.60 8.02 -15.39
CA THR A 88 40.91 8.53 -14.94
C THR A 88 41.78 9.02 -16.10
N GLY A 89 41.26 9.04 -17.33
CA GLY A 89 42.03 9.26 -18.55
C GLY A 89 42.72 8.00 -19.08
N GLU A 90 42.94 7.00 -18.22
CA GLU A 90 43.41 5.67 -18.60
C GLU A 90 42.24 4.72 -18.88
N ILE A 91 42.31 3.99 -20.00
CA ILE A 91 41.25 3.09 -20.41
C ILE A 91 41.36 1.78 -19.60
N THR A 92 40.42 1.57 -18.68
CA THR A 92 40.33 0.32 -17.92
C THR A 92 39.92 -0.82 -18.86
N THR A 93 40.69 -1.91 -18.88
CA THR A 93 40.35 -3.11 -19.67
C THR A 93 39.88 -4.20 -18.71
N LEU A 94 38.61 -4.58 -18.81
CA LEU A 94 38.05 -5.67 -18.05
C LEU A 94 38.34 -7.00 -18.74
N PRO A 95 38.81 -8.04 -18.02
CA PRO A 95 39.00 -9.36 -18.60
C PRO A 95 37.66 -9.99 -19.06
N PRO A 96 37.69 -10.99 -19.96
CA PRO A 96 36.51 -11.78 -20.27
C PRO A 96 35.91 -12.41 -19.00
N GLY A 97 34.59 -12.49 -18.92
CA GLY A 97 33.90 -13.06 -17.76
C GLY A 97 32.82 -12.15 -17.17
N ARG A 98 32.35 -12.51 -15.97
CA ARG A 98 31.32 -11.77 -15.24
C ARG A 98 31.94 -10.78 -14.26
N HIS A 99 31.42 -9.55 -14.30
CA HIS A 99 31.84 -8.45 -13.45
C HIS A 99 30.64 -7.90 -12.69
N GLU A 100 30.78 -7.74 -11.39
CA GLU A 100 29.73 -7.22 -10.52
C GLU A 100 30.16 -5.89 -9.90
N PHE A 101 29.31 -4.87 -10.05
CA PHE A 101 29.57 -3.55 -9.49
C PHE A 101 28.43 -3.15 -8.54
N PRO A 102 28.62 -3.25 -7.21
CA PRO A 102 27.60 -2.87 -6.25
C PRO A 102 27.40 -1.35 -6.22
N PHE A 103 26.18 -0.91 -5.96
CA PHE A 103 25.83 0.50 -5.76
C PHE A 103 24.89 0.67 -4.56
N SER A 104 24.88 1.87 -4.00
CA SER A 104 24.00 2.23 -2.88
C SER A 104 23.68 3.71 -2.89
N PHE A 105 22.39 4.05 -2.81
CA PHE A 105 21.91 5.42 -2.68
C PHE A 105 21.07 5.58 -1.41
N GLN A 106 21.31 6.65 -0.66
CA GLN A 106 20.38 7.09 0.38
C GLN A 106 19.23 7.85 -0.28
N LEU A 107 18.00 7.35 -0.13
CA LEU A 107 16.81 8.03 -0.65
C LEU A 107 16.47 9.24 0.22
N PRO A 108 16.14 10.40 -0.37
CA PRO A 108 15.62 11.54 0.40
C PRO A 108 14.38 11.14 1.21
N PRO A 109 14.12 11.73 2.38
CA PRO A 109 12.88 11.52 3.12
C PRO A 109 11.66 12.16 2.42
N THR A 110 11.89 13.18 1.59
CA THR A 110 10.86 13.96 0.89
C THR A 110 10.33 13.31 -0.40
N LEU A 111 10.47 12.00 -0.54
CA LEU A 111 9.95 11.30 -1.72
C LEU A 111 8.44 11.14 -1.63
N VAL A 112 7.79 11.34 -2.77
CA VAL A 112 6.34 11.22 -2.92
C VAL A 112 5.96 9.83 -3.43
N THR A 113 4.73 9.41 -3.15
CA THR A 113 4.22 8.12 -3.62
C THR A 113 4.21 8.04 -5.15
N SER A 114 4.68 6.91 -5.69
CA SER A 114 4.63 6.59 -7.12
C SER A 114 3.18 6.49 -7.60
N PHE A 115 2.90 7.11 -8.73
CA PHE A 115 1.53 7.29 -9.21
C PHE A 115 1.47 7.31 -10.72
N GLU A 116 0.41 6.75 -11.30
CA GLU A 116 0.12 6.79 -12.72
C GLU A 116 -1.32 7.27 -12.92
N GLY A 117 -1.48 8.41 -13.59
CA GLY A 117 -2.76 9.01 -13.91
C GLY A 117 -2.85 9.44 -15.36
N LYS A 118 -4.04 9.87 -15.79
CA LYS A 118 -4.30 10.23 -17.20
C LYS A 118 -3.47 11.42 -17.68
N HIS A 119 -3.25 12.41 -16.82
CA HIS A 119 -2.60 13.68 -17.16
C HIS A 119 -1.32 13.90 -16.35
N GLY A 120 -0.81 12.87 -15.68
CA GLY A 120 0.40 13.00 -14.88
C GLY A 120 0.80 11.72 -14.19
N SER A 121 2.07 11.66 -13.79
CA SER A 121 2.69 10.49 -13.17
C SER A 121 3.81 10.91 -12.23
N VAL A 122 4.12 10.04 -11.27
CA VAL A 122 5.27 10.12 -10.38
C VAL A 122 6.07 8.83 -10.57
N ARG A 123 7.26 8.93 -11.17
CA ARG A 123 8.05 7.78 -11.61
C ARG A 123 9.45 7.81 -11.02
N TYR A 124 9.89 6.65 -10.53
CA TYR A 124 11.24 6.44 -10.04
C TYR A 124 11.95 5.37 -10.85
N CYS A 125 13.21 5.62 -11.16
CA CYS A 125 14.03 4.67 -11.87
C CYS A 125 15.51 4.81 -11.54
N ILE A 126 16.21 3.74 -11.80
CA ILE A 126 17.66 3.68 -11.72
C ILE A 126 18.21 3.25 -13.07
N LYS A 127 19.28 3.90 -13.51
CA LYS A 127 19.87 3.71 -14.83
C LYS A 127 21.36 3.49 -14.68
N ALA A 128 21.87 2.37 -15.20
CA ALA A 128 23.30 2.17 -15.39
C ALA A 128 23.69 2.55 -16.83
N THR A 129 24.80 3.26 -16.95
CA THR A 129 25.37 3.69 -18.24
C THR A 129 26.82 3.26 -18.31
N LEU A 130 27.13 2.42 -19.29
CA LEU A 130 28.47 1.95 -19.60
C LEU A 130 29.03 2.75 -20.78
N HIS A 131 30.07 3.54 -20.53
CA HIS A 131 30.80 4.30 -21.53
C HIS A 131 32.00 3.49 -22.03
N ARG A 132 32.10 3.33 -23.36
CA ARG A 132 33.20 2.64 -24.01
C ARG A 132 33.85 3.56 -25.05
N PRO A 133 35.17 3.45 -25.29
CA PRO A 133 35.82 4.18 -26.36
C PRO A 133 35.20 3.83 -27.72
N TRP A 134 35.01 4.84 -28.57
CA TRP A 134 34.60 4.67 -29.97
C TRP A 134 33.24 3.98 -30.20
N VAL A 135 32.45 3.76 -29.15
CA VAL A 135 31.14 3.09 -29.22
C VAL A 135 30.12 3.86 -28.39
N PRO A 136 28.86 4.00 -28.85
CA PRO A 136 27.80 4.62 -28.04
C PRO A 136 27.63 3.96 -26.68
N ALA A 137 27.30 4.78 -25.68
CA ALA A 137 27.13 4.30 -24.31
C ALA A 137 25.96 3.30 -24.20
N ARG A 138 26.24 2.11 -23.67
CA ARG A 138 25.21 1.09 -23.41
C ARG A 138 24.49 1.44 -22.12
N ARG A 139 23.16 1.31 -22.11
CA ARG A 139 22.31 1.74 -21.00
C ARG A 139 21.35 0.62 -20.61
N THR A 140 21.14 0.46 -19.32
CA THR A 140 20.05 -0.38 -18.77
C THR A 140 19.33 0.40 -17.69
N ARG A 141 18.02 0.18 -17.56
CA ARG A 141 17.14 0.94 -16.64
C ARG A 141 16.21 -0.02 -15.93
N LYS A 142 16.01 0.20 -14.63
CA LYS A 142 14.99 -0.48 -13.83
C LYS A 142 14.11 0.55 -13.15
N VAL A 143 12.79 0.31 -13.16
CA VAL A 143 11.81 1.11 -12.43
C VAL A 143 11.66 0.51 -11.04
N PHE A 144 11.44 1.36 -10.04
CA PHE A 144 11.11 0.92 -8.69
C PHE A 144 9.98 1.79 -8.13
N THR A 145 9.21 1.23 -7.20
CA THR A 145 8.06 1.92 -6.60
C THR A 145 8.49 2.55 -5.29
N VAL A 146 8.01 3.76 -5.03
CA VAL A 146 8.15 4.46 -3.76
C VAL A 146 6.77 4.70 -3.18
N ILE A 147 6.61 4.43 -1.88
CA ILE A 147 5.40 4.70 -1.12
C ILE A 147 5.77 5.66 0.01
N GLU A 148 5.17 6.84 -0.01
CA GLU A 148 5.28 7.83 1.07
C GLU A 148 4.51 7.32 2.30
N PRO A 149 5.13 7.29 3.49
CA PRO A 149 4.44 6.89 4.70
C PRO A 149 3.43 7.97 5.12
N VAL A 150 2.14 7.67 4.99
CA VAL A 150 1.06 8.53 5.48
C VAL A 150 0.48 7.91 6.75
N ASP A 151 0.75 8.55 7.88
CA ASP A 151 0.31 8.11 9.20
C ASP A 151 -1.07 8.66 9.56
N ILE A 152 -2.07 7.78 9.67
CA ILE A 152 -3.44 8.15 10.05
C ILE A 152 -3.62 8.35 11.55
N ASN A 153 -2.62 8.00 12.36
CA ASN A 153 -2.68 8.15 13.83
C ASN A 153 -2.44 9.60 14.29
N THR A 154 -2.28 10.55 13.37
CA THR A 154 -2.15 11.97 13.71
C THR A 154 -3.47 12.53 14.24
N PRO A 155 -3.46 13.44 15.23
CA PRO A 155 -4.68 13.93 15.87
C PRO A 155 -5.65 14.60 14.90
N ALA A 156 -5.13 15.29 13.87
CA ALA A 156 -5.95 15.89 12.82
C ALA A 156 -6.68 14.86 11.93
N LEU A 157 -6.16 13.64 11.82
CA LEU A 157 -6.76 12.55 11.05
C LEU A 157 -7.67 11.65 11.89
N LEU A 158 -7.47 11.62 13.21
CA LEU A 158 -8.32 10.92 14.17
C LEU A 158 -9.58 11.69 14.54
N ALA A 159 -9.59 13.02 14.33
CA ALA A 159 -10.75 13.85 14.67
C ALA A 159 -12.00 13.42 13.87
N PRO A 160 -13.17 13.31 14.54
CA PRO A 160 -14.43 13.01 13.87
C PRO A 160 -14.80 14.12 12.90
N GLN A 161 -15.48 13.75 11.82
CA GLN A 161 -16.05 14.72 10.90
C GLN A 161 -17.56 14.64 10.91
N ALA A 162 -18.19 15.80 10.88
CA ALA A 162 -19.62 15.92 10.70
C ALA A 162 -19.93 17.12 9.82
N GLY A 163 -21.07 17.07 9.16
CA GLY A 163 -21.60 18.20 8.43
C GLY A 163 -23.11 18.10 8.27
N ALA A 164 -23.74 19.24 8.04
CA ALA A 164 -25.15 19.34 7.76
C ALA A 164 -25.38 20.29 6.58
N ARG A 165 -26.32 19.92 5.72
CA ARG A 165 -26.76 20.68 4.57
C ARG A 165 -28.26 20.50 4.40
N GLU A 166 -28.92 21.56 4.01
CA GLU A 166 -30.33 21.53 3.64
C GLU A 166 -30.52 22.26 2.33
N LYS A 167 -31.60 21.91 1.63
CA LYS A 167 -31.94 22.53 0.36
C LYS A 167 -33.43 22.45 0.12
N ILE A 168 -33.99 23.56 -0.33
CA ILE A 168 -35.34 23.60 -0.88
C ILE A 168 -35.35 22.96 -2.27
N ALA A 169 -36.07 21.86 -2.42
CA ALA A 169 -36.24 21.16 -3.69
C ALA A 169 -37.14 21.98 -4.63
N ARG A 170 -36.51 22.73 -5.54
CA ARG A 170 -37.24 23.51 -6.55
C ARG A 170 -37.35 22.73 -7.86
N SER A 171 -38.53 22.79 -8.44
CA SER A 171 -38.85 22.50 -9.84
C SER A 171 -39.04 23.83 -10.59
N TRP A 172 -39.05 23.80 -11.92
CA TRP A 172 -39.12 25.01 -12.75
C TRP A 172 -40.24 26.02 -12.43
N TYR A 173 -41.34 25.59 -11.79
CA TYR A 173 -42.46 26.45 -11.40
C TYR A 173 -42.97 26.27 -9.96
N SER A 174 -42.39 25.38 -9.16
CA SER A 174 -42.92 25.10 -7.80
C SER A 174 -41.84 24.67 -6.81
N ASN A 175 -42.03 25.09 -5.57
CA ASN A 175 -41.31 24.55 -4.43
C ASN A 175 -41.91 23.17 -4.07
N ARG A 176 -41.08 22.13 -4.05
CA ARG A 176 -41.49 20.76 -3.74
C ARG A 176 -41.24 20.37 -2.28
N GLY A 177 -40.67 21.26 -1.46
CA GLY A 177 -40.39 21.04 -0.03
C GLY A 177 -38.91 21.10 0.33
N LEU A 178 -38.61 21.01 1.63
CA LEU A 178 -37.23 21.04 2.16
C LEU A 178 -36.67 19.61 2.25
N VAL A 179 -35.41 19.43 1.86
CA VAL A 179 -34.64 18.20 2.16
C VAL A 179 -33.46 18.59 3.03
N SER A 180 -33.28 17.90 4.16
CA SER A 180 -32.10 18.06 5.01
C SER A 180 -31.28 16.77 5.03
N LEU A 181 -29.97 16.95 5.15
CA LEU A 181 -28.98 15.89 5.24
C LEU A 181 -27.95 16.28 6.28
N SER A 182 -27.77 15.46 7.31
CA SER A 182 -26.60 15.49 8.17
C SER A 182 -25.86 14.18 8.06
N ALA A 183 -24.52 14.23 8.09
CA ALA A 183 -23.70 13.03 8.10
C ALA A 183 -22.49 13.20 9.01
N LYS A 184 -22.05 12.10 9.62
CA LYS A 184 -20.93 12.01 10.54
C LYS A 184 -20.14 10.72 10.27
N ILE A 185 -18.83 10.82 10.43
CA ILE A 185 -17.87 9.72 10.49
C ILE A 185 -16.99 9.87 11.73
N ASP A 186 -16.46 8.76 12.22
CA ASP A 186 -15.64 8.65 13.43
C ASP A 186 -14.28 9.35 13.28
N ARG A 187 -13.69 9.32 12.08
CA ARG A 187 -12.38 9.91 11.79
C ARG A 187 -12.21 10.31 10.32
N LYS A 188 -11.14 11.04 10.03
CA LYS A 188 -10.75 11.50 8.68
C LYS A 188 -9.80 10.54 7.97
N GLY A 189 -8.94 9.85 8.70
CA GLY A 189 -7.91 8.95 8.17
C GLY A 189 -8.31 7.47 8.21
N TYR A 190 -8.13 6.77 7.09
CA TYR A 190 -8.39 5.33 6.95
C TYR A 190 -7.30 4.66 6.12
N THR A 191 -7.18 3.34 6.20
CA THR A 191 -6.34 2.56 5.29
C THR A 191 -7.16 1.71 4.31
N PRO A 192 -6.59 1.32 3.15
CA PRO A 192 -7.27 0.42 2.22
C PRO A 192 -7.67 -0.90 2.89
N GLY A 193 -8.91 -1.35 2.66
CA GLY A 193 -9.48 -2.53 3.29
C GLY A 193 -10.34 -2.25 4.52
N GLU A 194 -10.17 -1.11 5.18
CA GLU A 194 -11.00 -0.70 6.32
C GLU A 194 -12.45 -0.37 5.91
N VAL A 195 -13.34 -0.33 6.91
CA VAL A 195 -14.75 0.02 6.75
C VAL A 195 -14.99 1.39 7.39
N ILE A 196 -15.62 2.29 6.64
CA ILE A 196 -16.07 3.59 7.13
C ILE A 196 -17.49 3.42 7.68
N PRO A 197 -17.75 3.62 8.98
CA PRO A 197 -19.10 3.64 9.53
C PRO A 197 -19.76 4.99 9.24
N VAL A 198 -20.69 5.02 8.29
CA VAL A 198 -21.39 6.26 7.90
C VAL A 198 -22.64 6.45 8.75
N PHE A 199 -22.64 7.48 9.59
CA PHE A 199 -23.82 7.94 10.31
C PHE A 199 -24.48 9.06 9.51
N ALA A 200 -25.76 8.94 9.21
CA ALA A 200 -26.45 9.98 8.45
C ALA A 200 -27.92 10.08 8.86
N GLU A 201 -28.45 11.29 8.80
CA GLU A 201 -29.85 11.58 9.00
C GLU A 201 -30.36 12.36 7.79
N ILE A 202 -31.46 11.88 7.22
CA ILE A 202 -32.08 12.44 6.03
C ILE A 202 -33.52 12.75 6.39
N ASP A 203 -33.90 14.02 6.30
CA ASP A 203 -35.29 14.45 6.43
C ASP A 203 -35.84 14.82 5.05
N ASN A 204 -36.88 14.09 4.61
CA ASN A 204 -37.54 14.35 3.35
C ASN A 204 -38.86 15.11 3.57
N GLY A 205 -38.77 16.42 3.68
CA GLY A 205 -39.93 17.32 3.66
C GLY A 205 -40.50 17.56 2.26
N THR A 206 -40.17 16.74 1.25
CA THR A 206 -40.71 16.90 -0.11
C THR A 206 -41.91 16.01 -0.39
N THR A 207 -42.60 16.31 -1.49
CA THR A 207 -43.77 15.54 -1.98
C THR A 207 -43.43 14.25 -2.72
N ARG A 208 -42.15 13.92 -2.93
CA ARG A 208 -41.71 12.74 -3.67
C ARG A 208 -40.70 11.92 -2.86
N PRO A 209 -40.60 10.60 -3.11
CA PRO A 209 -39.55 9.81 -2.49
C PRO A 209 -38.17 10.27 -2.96
N VAL A 210 -37.21 10.32 -2.04
CA VAL A 210 -35.81 10.68 -2.32
C VAL A 210 -34.89 9.49 -2.04
N LEU A 211 -33.76 9.39 -2.76
CA LEU A 211 -32.85 8.25 -2.63
C LEU A 211 -31.49 8.69 -2.05
N PRO A 212 -31.15 8.32 -0.81
CA PRO A 212 -29.86 8.63 -0.21
C PRO A 212 -28.77 7.67 -0.72
N ARG A 213 -27.59 8.22 -1.01
CA ARG A 213 -26.40 7.49 -1.46
C ARG A 213 -25.16 8.03 -0.76
N ALA A 214 -24.17 7.17 -0.56
CA ALA A 214 -22.84 7.60 -0.15
C ALA A 214 -21.78 6.97 -1.04
N ALA A 215 -20.73 7.72 -1.32
CA ALA A 215 -19.64 7.26 -2.16
C ALA A 215 -18.30 7.85 -1.71
N VAL A 216 -17.27 7.02 -1.67
CA VAL A 216 -15.90 7.51 -1.60
C VAL A 216 -15.49 7.89 -3.02
N VAL A 217 -15.04 9.13 -3.20
CA VAL A 217 -14.62 9.68 -4.48
C VAL A 217 -13.15 10.07 -4.40
N GLN A 218 -12.34 9.50 -5.30
CA GLN A 218 -10.97 9.93 -5.53
C GLN A 218 -10.97 11.12 -6.49
N THR A 219 -10.27 12.19 -6.14
CA THR A 219 -10.05 13.36 -6.99
C THR A 219 -8.56 13.49 -7.28
N GLN A 220 -8.20 13.32 -8.55
CA GLN A 220 -6.85 13.50 -9.07
C GLN A 220 -6.75 14.93 -9.63
N THR A 221 -5.91 15.77 -9.03
CA THR A 221 -5.71 17.16 -9.45
C THR A 221 -4.32 17.29 -10.07
N PHE A 222 -4.27 17.68 -11.35
CA PHE A 222 -3.05 17.92 -12.11
C PHE A 222 -2.87 19.43 -12.27
N MET A 223 -1.67 19.94 -12.02
CA MET A 223 -1.36 21.37 -12.05
C MET A 223 -0.19 21.63 -13.00
N ALA A 224 -0.32 22.64 -13.85
CA ALA A 224 0.71 23.07 -14.78
C ALA A 224 0.43 24.51 -15.23
N ARG A 225 1.46 25.36 -15.21
CA ARG A 225 1.40 26.77 -15.67
C ARG A 225 0.20 27.56 -15.09
N GLY A 226 -0.12 27.36 -13.81
CA GLY A 226 -1.25 28.00 -13.13
C GLY A 226 -2.64 27.41 -13.46
N ALA A 227 -2.74 26.52 -14.46
CA ALA A 227 -3.97 25.80 -14.76
C ALA A 227 -4.07 24.51 -13.95
N ARG A 228 -5.31 24.08 -13.67
CA ARG A 228 -5.62 22.82 -13.01
C ARG A 228 -6.56 21.97 -13.86
N LYS A 229 -6.27 20.67 -13.97
CA LYS A 229 -7.17 19.67 -14.54
C LYS A 229 -7.53 18.68 -13.45
N GLN A 230 -8.82 18.35 -13.31
CA GLN A 230 -9.27 17.37 -12.32
C GLN A 230 -9.91 16.17 -13.01
N LYS A 231 -9.60 14.98 -12.51
CA LYS A 231 -10.32 13.74 -12.82
C LYS A 231 -10.90 13.21 -11.52
N ARG A 232 -12.19 12.88 -11.52
CA ARG A 232 -12.89 12.30 -10.37
C ARG A 232 -13.30 10.87 -10.71
N ALA A 233 -13.14 9.95 -9.75
CA ALA A 233 -13.54 8.57 -9.88
C ALA A 233 -14.23 8.12 -8.58
N VAL A 234 -15.38 7.47 -8.71
CA VAL A 234 -16.02 6.80 -7.57
C VAL A 234 -15.25 5.52 -7.31
N VAL A 235 -14.70 5.36 -6.11
CA VAL A 235 -13.92 4.16 -5.73
C VAL A 235 -14.76 3.17 -4.95
N ALA A 236 -15.71 3.65 -4.14
CA ALA A 236 -16.65 2.81 -3.41
C ALA A 236 -17.99 3.55 -3.32
N SER A 237 -19.10 2.82 -3.32
CA SER A 237 -20.42 3.41 -3.14
C SER A 237 -21.36 2.47 -2.40
N LEU A 238 -22.32 3.08 -1.71
CA LEU A 238 -23.48 2.42 -1.14
C LEU A 238 -24.73 3.25 -1.44
N SER A 239 -25.86 2.59 -1.55
CA SER A 239 -27.17 3.24 -1.71
C SER A 239 -28.06 2.81 -0.56
N GLY A 240 -28.85 3.75 -0.04
CA GLY A 240 -29.88 3.46 0.96
C GLY A 240 -31.23 3.18 0.34
N GLU A 241 -32.21 2.94 1.21
CA GLU A 241 -33.59 2.76 0.79
C GLU A 241 -34.25 4.10 0.44
N PRO A 242 -35.23 4.13 -0.48
CA PRO A 242 -36.00 5.32 -0.76
C PRO A 242 -36.71 5.86 0.50
N VAL A 243 -36.55 7.16 0.76
CA VAL A 243 -37.20 7.85 1.87
C VAL A 243 -38.48 8.48 1.36
N GLY A 244 -39.63 8.01 1.85
CA GLY A 244 -40.94 8.50 1.44
C GLY A 244 -41.17 10.00 1.75
N PRO A 245 -42.18 10.63 1.13
CA PRO A 245 -42.58 12.01 1.43
C PRO A 245 -42.90 12.22 2.92
N GLY A 246 -42.41 13.32 3.50
CA GLY A 246 -42.61 13.68 4.91
C GLY A 246 -41.97 12.72 5.92
N ARG A 247 -41.06 11.83 5.47
CA ARG A 247 -40.41 10.84 6.32
C ARG A 247 -38.94 11.16 6.53
N ARG A 248 -38.40 10.64 7.64
CA ARG A 248 -36.99 10.66 7.99
C ARG A 248 -36.38 9.28 7.85
N ALA A 249 -35.12 9.22 7.43
CA ALA A 249 -34.30 8.02 7.46
C ALA A 249 -33.03 8.24 8.28
N LEU A 250 -32.62 7.18 8.98
CA LEU A 250 -31.45 7.17 9.84
C LEU A 250 -30.50 6.05 9.41
N TRP A 251 -29.23 6.40 9.20
CA TRP A 251 -28.13 5.46 9.05
C TRP A 251 -27.35 5.42 10.35
N GLN A 252 -27.35 4.27 11.02
CA GLN A 252 -26.64 4.04 12.28
C GLN A 252 -25.32 3.30 11.99
N GLY A 253 -24.36 3.98 11.37
CA GLY A 253 -23.05 3.41 11.07
C GLY A 253 -23.07 2.43 9.90
N ARG A 254 -23.74 2.81 8.79
CA ARG A 254 -23.80 1.97 7.60
C ARG A 254 -22.40 1.77 7.03
N ALA A 255 -22.00 0.50 6.90
CA ALA A 255 -20.64 0.11 6.52
C ALA A 255 -20.33 0.44 5.05
N LEU A 256 -19.28 1.22 4.80
CA LEU A 256 -18.71 1.45 3.47
C LEU A 256 -17.26 0.97 3.42
N ARG A 257 -17.01 -0.16 2.77
CA ARG A 257 -15.67 -0.76 2.68
C ARG A 257 -14.81 -0.02 1.65
N ILE A 258 -13.56 0.28 2.03
CA ILE A 258 -12.57 0.88 1.15
C ILE A 258 -11.87 -0.23 0.36
N PRO A 259 -11.94 -0.24 -0.98
CA PRO A 259 -11.23 -1.23 -1.78
C PRO A 259 -9.71 -0.99 -1.78
N PRO A 260 -8.89 -1.93 -2.28
CA PRO A 260 -7.47 -1.73 -2.48
C PRO A 260 -7.19 -0.55 -3.43
N VAL A 261 -6.92 0.62 -2.87
CA VAL A 261 -6.60 1.86 -3.60
C VAL A 261 -5.27 2.42 -3.14
N GLY A 262 -4.62 3.21 -4.00
CA GLY A 262 -3.38 3.91 -3.63
C GLY A 262 -3.61 4.96 -2.53
N PRO A 263 -2.58 5.32 -1.76
CA PRO A 263 -2.70 6.31 -0.70
C PRO A 263 -2.93 7.72 -1.26
N SER A 264 -3.33 8.63 -0.39
CA SER A 264 -3.39 10.07 -0.68
C SER A 264 -2.00 10.62 -1.02
N ILE A 265 -1.94 11.55 -1.99
CA ILE A 265 -0.70 12.25 -2.37
C ILE A 265 -0.87 13.72 -2.03
N LEU A 266 -0.33 14.10 -0.87
CA LEU A 266 -0.51 15.43 -0.30
C LEU A 266 0.67 16.36 -0.63
N HIS A 267 1.90 15.83 -0.67
CA HIS A 267 3.13 16.62 -0.75
C HIS A 267 3.75 16.68 -2.16
N CYS A 268 2.94 16.91 -3.20
CA CYS A 268 3.46 17.08 -4.57
C CYS A 268 2.90 18.35 -5.24
N ARG A 269 3.77 19.19 -5.85
CA ARG A 269 3.34 20.51 -6.35
C ARG A 269 2.64 20.46 -7.69
N VAL A 270 2.88 19.42 -8.47
CA VAL A 270 2.30 19.25 -9.81
C VAL A 270 1.10 18.31 -9.81
N LEU A 271 0.91 17.51 -8.77
CA LEU A 271 -0.12 16.48 -8.71
C LEU A 271 -0.61 16.22 -7.29
N HIS A 272 -1.93 16.18 -7.08
CA HIS A 272 -2.55 15.76 -5.81
C HIS A 272 -3.54 14.62 -6.04
N VAL A 273 -3.63 13.72 -5.06
CA VAL A 273 -4.63 12.65 -5.01
C VAL A 273 -5.35 12.74 -3.67
N ASP A 274 -6.58 13.25 -3.73
CA ASP A 274 -7.44 13.48 -2.58
C ASP A 274 -8.62 12.51 -2.57
N TYR A 275 -9.12 12.19 -1.38
CA TYR A 275 -10.33 11.39 -1.22
C TYR A 275 -11.38 12.18 -0.44
N ALA A 276 -12.65 11.92 -0.71
CA ALA A 276 -13.74 12.46 0.08
C ALA A 276 -14.91 11.47 0.13
N LEU A 277 -15.59 11.40 1.27
CA LEU A 277 -16.89 10.77 1.40
C LEU A 277 -17.95 11.77 0.96
N LYS A 278 -18.63 11.47 -0.14
CA LYS A 278 -19.76 12.22 -0.65
C LYS A 278 -21.04 11.53 -0.24
N VAL A 279 -21.79 12.14 0.67
CA VAL A 279 -23.15 11.71 1.01
C VAL A 279 -24.12 12.59 0.25
N CYS A 280 -25.00 12.01 -0.55
CA CYS A 280 -25.94 12.76 -1.35
C CYS A 280 -27.35 12.19 -1.30
N VAL A 281 -28.33 13.04 -1.54
CA VAL A 281 -29.73 12.69 -1.68
C VAL A 281 -30.17 13.03 -3.09
N ASP A 282 -30.52 12.00 -3.86
CA ASP A 282 -31.09 12.12 -5.20
C ASP A 282 -32.56 12.56 -5.07
N ILE A 283 -32.87 13.75 -5.58
CA ILE A 283 -34.21 14.36 -5.50
C ILE A 283 -34.82 14.38 -6.90
N PRO A 284 -35.90 13.63 -7.16
CA PRO A 284 -36.52 13.60 -8.48
C PRO A 284 -36.99 14.99 -8.95
N GLY A 285 -36.46 15.47 -10.07
CA GLY A 285 -36.81 16.77 -10.65
C GLY A 285 -36.13 17.98 -10.01
N SER A 286 -35.09 17.78 -9.18
CA SER A 286 -34.21 18.84 -8.67
C SER A 286 -32.75 18.38 -8.66
N SER A 287 -31.80 19.30 -8.50
CA SER A 287 -30.39 18.91 -8.31
C SER A 287 -30.20 18.17 -6.97
N LYS A 288 -29.21 17.28 -6.93
CA LYS A 288 -28.87 16.48 -5.74
C LYS A 288 -28.47 17.38 -4.57
N LEU A 289 -28.88 17.02 -3.35
CA LEU A 289 -28.30 17.58 -2.13
C LEU A 289 -27.01 16.82 -1.84
N LEU A 290 -25.87 17.51 -1.74
CA LEU A 290 -24.55 16.89 -1.58
C LEU A 290 -23.84 17.47 -0.36
N LEU A 291 -23.41 16.58 0.53
CA LEU A 291 -22.49 16.84 1.62
C LEU A 291 -21.18 16.11 1.35
N GLU A 292 -20.06 16.80 1.52
CA GLU A 292 -18.72 16.27 1.28
C GLU A 292 -17.89 16.33 2.57
N LEU A 293 -17.41 15.17 3.01
CA LEU A 293 -16.55 15.00 4.18
C LEU A 293 -15.15 14.57 3.68
N PRO A 294 -14.10 15.40 3.82
CA PRO A 294 -12.76 15.09 3.33
C PRO A 294 -12.16 13.85 3.98
N LEU A 295 -11.51 12.98 3.20
CA LEU A 295 -10.84 11.77 3.69
C LEU A 295 -9.35 11.78 3.37
N VAL A 296 -8.57 11.06 4.17
CA VAL A 296 -7.17 10.73 3.86
C VAL A 296 -7.01 9.23 3.88
N ILE A 297 -6.49 8.68 2.78
CA ILE A 297 -6.14 7.26 2.70
C ILE A 297 -4.65 7.13 3.00
N GLY A 298 -4.34 6.56 4.16
CA GLY A 298 -2.99 6.38 4.64
C GLY A 298 -2.38 5.02 4.30
N THR A 299 -1.13 4.84 4.70
CA THR A 299 -0.35 3.61 4.50
C THR A 299 0.02 2.92 5.80
N ILE A 300 -0.07 3.64 6.92
CA ILE A 300 0.18 3.11 8.26
C ILE A 300 -1.20 2.95 8.91
N PRO A 301 -1.60 1.72 9.30
CA PRO A 301 -2.91 1.47 9.89
C PRO A 301 -3.06 2.12 11.27
N LEU A 302 -4.31 2.24 11.71
CA LEU A 302 -4.62 2.72 13.05
C LEU A 302 -4.10 1.73 14.08
N HIS A 303 -3.33 2.21 15.05
CA HIS A 303 -2.92 1.39 16.18
C HIS A 303 -4.09 1.32 17.18
N PRO A 304 -4.57 0.12 17.57
CA PRO A 304 -5.63 -0.02 18.55
C PRO A 304 -5.27 0.51 19.95
N PHE A 305 -3.99 0.84 20.21
CA PHE A 305 -3.48 1.32 21.50
C PHE A 305 -3.29 2.85 21.57
N GLY A 306 -4.27 3.62 21.07
CA GLY A 306 -4.25 5.09 21.08
C GLY A 306 -4.57 5.76 22.43
N SER A 307 -4.26 5.12 23.57
CA SER A 307 -4.39 5.72 24.90
C SER A 307 -3.37 5.11 25.87
N ARG A 308 -2.09 5.38 25.63
CA ARG A 308 -1.05 5.49 26.67
C ARG A 308 0.23 6.03 26.03
N SER A 309 0.80 7.02 26.69
CA SER A 309 2.01 7.76 26.35
C SER A 309 3.11 6.93 25.67
N SER A 310 3.59 7.42 24.52
CA SER A 310 4.82 6.95 23.89
C SER A 310 6.03 7.43 24.70
N SER A 311 6.50 6.58 25.62
CA SER A 311 7.85 6.63 26.19
C SER A 311 8.54 5.29 25.98
N VAL A 312 9.82 5.37 25.65
CA VAL A 312 10.74 4.30 25.25
C VAL A 312 10.86 3.19 26.32
N GLY A 313 10.95 1.93 25.88
CA GLY A 313 11.15 0.72 26.72
C GLY A 313 9.81 0.17 27.22
N SER A 314 9.46 -1.10 27.06
CA SER A 314 10.26 -2.29 27.35
C SER A 314 9.65 -3.52 26.68
N HIS A 315 10.48 -4.52 26.43
CA HIS A 315 10.03 -5.90 26.26
C HIS A 315 9.23 -6.34 27.51
N ALA A 316 8.27 -7.24 27.30
CA ALA A 316 7.37 -7.86 28.28
C ALA A 316 6.04 -7.13 28.55
N SER A 317 4.97 -7.65 27.93
CA SER A 317 3.64 -7.86 28.54
C SER A 317 2.67 -8.47 27.52
N PHE A 318 2.93 -9.72 27.13
CA PHE A 318 1.85 -10.63 26.74
C PHE A 318 1.55 -11.46 27.98
N LEU A 319 0.58 -11.02 28.77
CA LEU A 319 -0.24 -11.78 29.73
C LEU A 319 -0.76 -10.79 30.80
N LEU A 320 -2.08 -10.86 31.03
CA LEU A 320 -2.89 -10.27 32.11
C LEU A 320 -3.99 -9.34 31.59
N ASP A 321 -5.03 -9.97 31.04
CA ASP A 321 -6.41 -9.48 31.14
C ASP A 321 -7.23 -10.56 31.84
N TRP A 322 -7.43 -10.42 33.15
CA TRP A 322 -8.73 -10.67 33.79
C TRP A 322 -8.74 -10.05 35.19
N GLY A 323 -9.87 -9.43 35.54
CA GLY A 323 -10.06 -8.62 36.73
C GLY A 323 -9.85 -9.32 38.07
N LEU A 324 -9.67 -8.47 39.09
CA LEU A 324 -9.40 -8.74 40.50
C LEU A 324 -10.21 -9.90 41.12
N GLY A 325 -9.47 -10.85 41.69
CA GLY A 325 -9.92 -11.82 42.67
C GLY A 325 -8.75 -12.69 43.13
N VAL A 326 -8.12 -12.31 44.26
CA VAL A 326 -7.23 -13.07 45.18
C VAL A 326 -6.37 -14.21 44.60
N LEU A 327 -5.03 -14.06 44.69
CA LEU A 327 -4.06 -15.14 44.44
C LEU A 327 -4.31 -16.37 45.34
N PRO A 328 -4.08 -17.58 44.81
CA PRO A 328 -3.17 -18.50 45.48
C PRO A 328 -1.98 -18.89 44.59
N GLU A 329 -0.89 -19.24 45.26
CA GLU A 329 0.41 -19.62 44.72
C GLU A 329 0.39 -20.89 43.87
N ARG A 330 1.33 -20.93 42.90
CA ARG A 330 1.71 -22.02 41.98
C ARG A 330 0.73 -22.34 40.82
N PRO A 331 1.18 -22.21 39.55
CA PRO A 331 0.47 -22.83 38.44
C PRO A 331 0.62 -24.35 38.52
N GLU A 332 -0.50 -25.06 38.60
CA GLU A 332 -0.57 -26.51 38.48
C GLU A 332 -0.32 -26.91 37.01
N ALA A 333 0.43 -27.99 36.77
CA ALA A 333 0.76 -28.42 35.42
C ALA A 333 -0.49 -28.89 34.67
N PRO A 334 -0.61 -28.64 33.35
CA PRO A 334 -1.74 -29.14 32.57
C PRO A 334 -1.80 -30.68 32.59
N PRO A 335 -3.00 -31.28 32.50
CA PRO A 335 -3.19 -32.72 32.56
C PRO A 335 -2.48 -33.46 31.41
N GLU A 336 -2.14 -34.71 31.66
CA GLU A 336 -1.43 -35.59 30.73
C GLU A 336 -2.31 -35.91 29.50
N TYR A 337 -1.69 -35.91 28.31
CA TYR A 337 -2.38 -36.06 27.02
C TYR A 337 -3.14 -37.40 26.85
N SER A 338 -2.82 -38.39 27.68
CA SER A 338 -3.44 -39.71 27.74
C SER A 338 -4.90 -39.71 28.23
N GLU A 339 -5.39 -38.61 28.83
CA GLU A 339 -6.78 -38.53 29.30
C GLU A 339 -7.77 -37.95 28.26
N VAL A 340 -7.30 -37.48 27.10
CA VAL A 340 -8.14 -36.72 26.13
C VAL A 340 -8.38 -37.45 24.80
N VAL A 341 -7.86 -38.68 24.63
CA VAL A 341 -8.12 -39.50 23.43
C VAL A 341 -8.64 -40.85 23.87
N ALA A 342 -9.96 -41.07 23.71
CA ALA A 342 -10.53 -42.41 23.81
C ALA A 342 -10.13 -43.21 22.57
N ASP A 343 -9.69 -44.45 22.77
CA ASP A 343 -9.11 -45.34 21.75
C ASP A 343 -10.01 -45.63 20.53
N ASP A 344 -11.29 -45.25 20.58
CA ASP A 344 -12.27 -45.58 19.54
C ASP A 344 -12.20 -44.67 18.28
N GLU A 345 -11.57 -43.50 18.34
CA GLU A 345 -11.52 -42.58 17.19
C GLU A 345 -10.40 -42.90 16.17
N VAL A 346 -9.41 -43.71 16.56
CA VAL A 346 -8.31 -44.12 15.66
C VAL A 346 -8.75 -45.23 14.69
N ALA A 347 -9.71 -46.08 15.09
CA ALA A 347 -10.22 -47.16 14.26
C ALA A 347 -11.14 -46.68 13.11
N ALA A 348 -11.90 -45.60 13.31
CA ALA A 348 -12.83 -45.05 12.32
C ALA A 348 -12.12 -44.36 11.13
N ALA A 349 -10.94 -43.79 11.36
CA ALA A 349 -10.15 -43.13 10.30
C ALA A 349 -9.44 -44.14 9.36
N ALA A 350 -9.12 -45.34 9.84
CA ALA A 350 -8.49 -46.39 9.04
C ALA A 350 -9.47 -47.06 8.06
N ALA A 351 -10.77 -47.15 8.41
CA ALA A 351 -11.79 -47.80 7.58
C ALA A 351 -12.29 -46.94 6.39
N ALA A 352 -12.06 -45.62 6.41
CA ALA A 352 -12.51 -44.70 5.35
C ALA A 352 -11.60 -44.66 4.11
N VAL A 353 -10.48 -45.40 4.10
CA VAL A 353 -9.47 -45.39 3.02
C VAL A 353 -9.77 -46.44 1.93
N GLU A 354 -10.68 -47.39 2.15
CA GLU A 354 -10.92 -48.50 1.20
C GLU A 354 -11.99 -48.26 0.13
N GLN A 355 -12.65 -47.09 0.05
CA GLN A 355 -13.67 -46.85 -0.98
C GLN A 355 -13.52 -45.48 -1.65
N SER A 356 -12.68 -45.43 -2.69
CA SER A 356 -12.71 -44.35 -3.69
C SER A 356 -12.72 -44.94 -5.10
N PRO A 357 -13.67 -44.57 -5.99
CA PRO A 357 -13.82 -45.24 -7.28
C PRO A 357 -13.39 -44.35 -8.46
N PHE A 358 -12.10 -44.24 -8.79
CA PHE A 358 -11.66 -43.79 -10.13
C PHE A 358 -10.27 -44.36 -10.52
N PRO A 359 -10.09 -44.87 -11.76
CA PRO A 359 -8.90 -45.64 -12.14
C PRO A 359 -7.70 -44.77 -12.57
N LEU A 360 -6.50 -45.29 -12.29
CA LEU A 360 -5.18 -44.77 -12.67
C LEU A 360 -4.95 -44.91 -14.19
N LEU A 361 -4.50 -43.83 -14.85
CA LEU A 361 -3.84 -43.91 -16.15
C LEU A 361 -2.52 -43.14 -16.16
N GLN A 362 -1.45 -43.87 -16.49
CA GLN A 362 -0.11 -43.41 -16.81
C GLN A 362 -0.08 -42.83 -18.23
N ASN A 363 0.55 -41.66 -18.43
CA ASN A 363 1.68 -41.54 -19.37
C ASN A 363 2.33 -40.14 -19.36
N PRO A 364 3.63 -40.04 -19.76
CA PRO A 364 4.47 -38.85 -19.58
C PRO A 364 4.75 -38.11 -20.91
N ASN A 365 4.56 -36.79 -20.97
CA ASN A 365 5.45 -35.85 -21.67
C ASN A 365 4.96 -34.38 -21.71
N MET A 366 5.92 -33.49 -21.48
CA MET A 366 6.08 -32.11 -21.98
C MET A 366 5.32 -30.88 -21.39
N SER A 367 6.17 -29.92 -20.99
CA SER A 367 6.07 -28.43 -20.96
C SER A 367 5.22 -27.74 -19.87
N PRO A 368 5.77 -26.75 -19.13
CA PRO A 368 5.00 -25.91 -18.22
C PRO A 368 4.79 -24.49 -18.79
N GLU A 369 3.56 -24.17 -19.20
CA GLU A 369 3.05 -22.79 -19.27
C GLU A 369 1.69 -22.73 -18.54
N GLY A 370 1.62 -21.93 -17.47
CA GLY A 370 0.38 -21.48 -16.79
C GLY A 370 -0.04 -22.25 -15.53
N PRO A 371 -0.96 -21.68 -14.71
CA PRO A 371 -0.67 -20.68 -13.68
C PRO A 371 -0.67 -21.26 -12.25
N PHE A 372 0.03 -20.56 -11.35
CA PHE A 372 0.25 -20.91 -9.94
C PHE A 372 -1.03 -21.31 -9.18
N PHE A 373 -1.08 -22.57 -8.73
CA PHE A 373 -1.97 -23.02 -7.64
C PHE A 373 -1.18 -23.11 -6.32
N ALA A 374 -1.88 -22.80 -5.23
CA ALA A 374 -1.34 -22.63 -3.89
C ALA A 374 -0.64 -23.89 -3.35
N TYR A 375 0.66 -23.77 -3.06
CA TYR A 375 1.42 -24.79 -2.32
C TYR A 375 1.15 -24.62 -0.83
N ILE A 376 0.01 -25.10 -0.35
CA ILE A 376 -0.23 -25.32 1.09
C ILE A 376 -0.72 -26.75 1.24
N GLN A 377 0.17 -27.71 1.01
CA GLN A 377 -0.15 -29.10 1.33
C GLN A 377 1.12 -29.94 1.51
N GLU A 378 1.94 -29.66 2.53
CA GLU A 378 3.04 -30.59 2.89
C GLU A 378 3.61 -30.44 4.31
N PHE A 379 2.87 -29.86 5.27
CA PHE A 379 3.27 -29.82 6.69
C PHE A 379 2.27 -30.49 7.63
N ARG A 380 1.60 -31.55 7.16
CA ARG A 380 0.98 -32.51 8.07
C ARG A 380 1.79 -33.80 7.96
N TYR A 381 2.13 -34.37 9.11
CA TYR A 381 2.87 -35.63 9.29
C TYR A 381 4.40 -35.54 9.38
N ARG A 382 4.91 -34.66 10.26
CA ARG A 382 6.13 -35.00 11.01
C ARG A 382 5.79 -35.04 12.50
N PRO A 383 6.18 -36.09 13.24
CA PRO A 383 6.07 -36.07 14.68
C PRO A 383 6.95 -34.94 15.25
N PRO A 384 6.54 -34.28 16.35
CA PRO A 384 7.37 -33.29 17.00
C PRO A 384 8.69 -33.91 17.47
N PRO A 385 9.79 -33.14 17.53
CA PRO A 385 11.06 -33.64 18.05
C PRO A 385 10.90 -34.07 19.51
N LEU A 386 11.59 -35.16 19.89
CA LEU A 386 11.64 -35.66 21.26
C LEU A 386 12.24 -34.60 22.18
N TYR A 387 11.52 -34.26 23.26
CA TYR A 387 12.04 -33.40 24.31
C TYR A 387 13.17 -34.12 25.08
N SER A 388 14.28 -33.42 25.30
CA SER A 388 15.33 -33.82 26.24
C SER A 388 14.94 -33.35 27.64
N GLU A 389 15.05 -34.23 28.65
CA GLU A 389 14.77 -33.87 30.06
C GLU A 389 15.82 -32.93 30.67
N GLU A 390 16.97 -32.76 30.04
CA GLU A 390 18.00 -31.84 30.51
C GLU A 390 17.81 -30.42 29.93
N ASP A 391 17.60 -29.44 30.81
CA ASP A 391 17.50 -28.02 30.49
C ASP A 391 18.86 -27.47 30.05
N PRO A 392 19.01 -26.98 28.80
CA PRO A 392 20.27 -26.45 28.30
C PRO A 392 20.69 -25.10 28.92
N ASN A 393 19.90 -24.50 29.82
CA ASN A 393 20.26 -23.25 30.50
C ASN A 393 19.84 -23.23 31.99
N PRO A 394 20.54 -23.98 32.87
CA PRO A 394 20.27 -23.91 34.30
C PRO A 394 20.68 -22.54 34.88
N PRO A 395 19.89 -21.94 35.79
CA PRO A 395 20.21 -20.66 36.41
C PRO A 395 21.42 -20.77 37.34
N SER A 396 22.34 -19.80 37.29
CA SER A 396 23.56 -19.78 38.10
C SER A 396 23.26 -19.51 39.59
N GLU A 397 23.67 -20.43 40.46
CA GLU A 397 23.48 -20.33 41.91
C GLU A 397 24.14 -19.10 42.54
N VAL A 398 23.40 -18.54 43.50
CA VAL A 398 23.68 -17.30 44.23
C VAL A 398 24.68 -17.54 45.37
N VAL A 399 25.81 -16.84 45.27
CA VAL A 399 26.59 -16.14 46.32
C VAL A 399 26.41 -16.62 47.78
N ARG A 400 27.50 -17.16 48.34
CA ARG A 400 27.72 -17.47 49.77
C ARG A 400 27.51 -16.25 50.69
N PRO A 401 26.95 -16.42 51.91
CA PRO A 401 26.85 -15.34 52.89
C PRO A 401 28.20 -15.01 53.53
N ARG A 402 28.50 -13.71 53.65
CA ARG A 402 29.67 -13.19 54.38
C ARG A 402 29.38 -13.16 55.89
N CYS A 403 30.23 -13.81 56.68
CA CYS A 403 30.31 -13.59 58.13
C CYS A 403 30.84 -12.18 58.42
N MET A 404 30.19 -11.45 59.33
CA MET A 404 30.78 -10.32 60.05
C MET A 404 31.45 -10.82 61.34
N THR A 405 32.66 -10.35 61.60
CA THR A 405 33.23 -10.25 62.94
C THR A 405 33.94 -8.90 63.07
N CYS A 406 33.79 -8.33 64.27
CA CYS A 406 34.25 -7.04 64.81
C CYS A 406 33.33 -5.85 64.50
#